data_AF-A0AAV5EIR1-F1
#
_entry.id   AF-A0AAV5EIR1-F1
#
_cell.length_a   1.000
_cell.length_b   1.000
_cell.length_c   1.000
_cell.angle_alpha   90.00
_cell.angle_beta   90.00
_cell.angle_gamma   90.00
#
_symmetry.space_group_name_H-M   'P 1'
#
loop_
_entity.id
_entity.type
_entity.pdbx_description
1 polymer ?
#
loop_
_entity_poly.entity_id
_entity_poly.type
_entity_poly.pdbx_seq_one_letter_code
_entity_poly.pdbx_strand_id
1 'polypeptide(L)'
;MKLHATTTMALLLLFLLASSLQVSMAGSEFCDSKCAYRCSKASRHDDCLKYCGICCAECHCVPSGTAGNKDECPCYRDKTTGEGPRKRSKCP
;
A
#
# COMPACT_ATOMS: atom_id res chain seq x y z
N MET A 1 35.92 34.70 -0.79
CA MET A 1 35.71 33.74 0.33
C MET A 1 34.26 33.70 0.83
N LYS A 2 33.54 34.83 0.96
CA LYS A 2 32.14 34.85 1.47
C LYS A 2 31.11 34.17 0.55
N LEU A 3 31.28 34.27 -0.79
CA LEU A 3 30.35 33.71 -1.78
C LEU A 3 30.36 32.16 -1.86
N HIS A 4 31.51 31.54 -1.53
CA HIS A 4 31.66 30.08 -1.46
C HIS A 4 31.01 29.49 -0.20
N ALA A 5 31.03 30.23 0.92
CA ALA A 5 30.38 29.82 2.15
C ALA A 5 28.84 29.86 2.03
N THR A 6 28.30 30.85 1.33
CA THR A 6 26.84 30.96 1.11
C THR A 6 26.32 29.91 0.14
N THR A 7 27.07 29.58 -0.92
CA THR A 7 26.69 28.52 -1.87
C THR A 7 26.76 27.13 -1.26
N THR A 8 27.78 26.84 -0.45
CA THR A 8 27.91 25.56 0.25
C THR A 8 26.82 25.35 1.30
N MET A 9 26.46 26.38 2.07
CA MET A 9 25.33 26.32 3.00
C MET A 9 23.99 26.09 2.29
N ALA A 10 23.76 26.75 1.15
CA ALA A 10 22.52 26.58 0.38
C ALA A 10 22.40 25.16 -0.20
N LEU A 11 23.50 24.59 -0.71
CA LEU A 11 23.55 23.21 -1.20
C LEU A 11 23.29 22.18 -0.09
N LEU A 12 23.86 22.39 1.11
CA LEU A 12 23.62 21.55 2.28
C LEU A 12 22.15 21.57 2.72
N LEU A 13 21.52 22.75 2.74
CA LEU A 13 20.10 22.92 3.04
C LEU A 13 19.20 22.21 2.02
N LEU A 14 19.52 22.31 0.73
CA LEU A 14 18.82 21.59 -0.34
C LEU A 14 18.90 20.06 -0.19
N PHE A 15 20.08 19.54 0.15
CA PHE A 15 20.27 18.11 0.41
C PHE A 15 19.46 17.62 1.62
N LEU A 16 19.45 18.38 2.72
CA LEU A 16 18.68 18.04 3.92
C LEU A 16 17.16 18.05 3.68
N LEU A 17 16.66 19.02 2.90
CA LEU A 17 15.25 19.08 2.48
C LEU A 17 14.86 17.88 1.58
N ALA A 18 15.77 17.42 0.72
CA ALA A 18 15.54 16.25 -0.12
C ALA A 18 15.47 14.95 0.71
N SER A 19 16.23 14.81 1.79
CA SER A 19 16.19 13.64 2.67
C SER A 19 14.85 13.50 3.41
N SER A 20 14.19 14.61 3.74
CA SER A 20 12.85 14.58 4.38
C SER A 20 11.71 14.12 3.44
N LEU A 21 11.95 13.98 2.13
CA LEU A 21 10.95 13.53 1.17
C LEU A 21 10.84 12.01 1.04
N GLN A 22 11.60 11.23 1.80
CA GLN A 22 11.45 9.77 1.85
C GLN A 22 10.20 9.38 2.67
N VAL A 23 9.03 9.69 2.12
CA VAL A 23 7.77 9.04 2.52
C VAL A 23 7.89 7.58 2.12
N SER A 24 8.15 6.74 3.12
CA SER A 24 8.31 5.30 3.00
C SER A 24 7.04 4.65 2.44
N MET A 25 7.05 4.33 1.16
CA MET A 25 6.11 3.39 0.53
C MET A 25 6.52 1.93 0.82
N ALA A 26 6.95 1.65 2.05
CA ALA A 26 7.19 0.28 2.49
C ALA A 26 5.86 -0.30 2.94
N GLY A 27 5.24 -1.14 2.10
CA GLY A 27 4.17 -2.02 2.55
C GLY A 27 4.66 -2.84 3.74
N SER A 28 3.77 -3.20 4.67
CA SER A 28 4.17 -4.13 5.73
C SER A 28 4.58 -5.45 5.06
N GLU A 29 5.72 -6.03 5.43
CA GLU A 29 6.23 -7.30 4.87
C GLU A 29 5.15 -8.40 4.91
N PHE A 30 4.34 -8.40 5.97
CA PHE A 30 3.16 -9.26 6.12
C PHE A 30 2.17 -9.11 4.95
N CYS A 31 1.75 -7.87 4.66
CA CYS A 31 0.83 -7.60 3.56
C CYS A 31 1.45 -7.95 2.22
N ASP A 32 2.71 -7.60 1.99
CA ASP A 32 3.37 -7.85 0.71
C ASP A 32 3.44 -9.35 0.41
N SER A 33 3.86 -10.16 1.39
CA SER A 33 3.92 -11.62 1.26
C SER A 33 2.54 -12.26 1.08
N LYS A 34 1.57 -11.88 1.93
CA LYS A 34 0.21 -12.44 1.86
C LYS A 34 -0.52 -12.05 0.58
N CYS A 35 -0.41 -10.80 0.15
CA CYS A 35 -1.03 -10.32 -1.08
C CYS A 35 -0.40 -10.94 -2.31
N ALA A 36 0.92 -11.17 -2.34
CA ALA A 36 1.58 -11.90 -3.41
C ALA A 36 0.96 -13.30 -3.60
N TYR A 37 0.74 -14.04 -2.50
CA TYR A 37 0.08 -15.33 -2.57
C TYR A 37 -1.39 -15.21 -3.00
N ARG A 38 -2.16 -14.33 -2.35
CA ARG A 38 -3.59 -14.11 -2.63
C ARG A 38 -3.84 -13.79 -4.10
N CYS A 39 -2.96 -13.00 -4.72
CA CYS A 39 -3.07 -12.54 -6.10
C CYS A 39 -2.35 -13.42 -7.13
N SER A 40 -1.70 -14.50 -6.71
CA SER A 40 -0.87 -15.36 -7.58
C SER A 40 -1.61 -15.97 -8.78
N LYS A 41 -2.94 -16.05 -8.73
CA LYS A 41 -3.80 -16.54 -9.83
C LYS A 41 -4.75 -15.48 -10.40
N ALA A 42 -4.61 -14.22 -9.99
CA ALA A 42 -5.46 -13.14 -10.47
C ALA A 42 -5.06 -12.73 -11.89
N SER A 43 -6.03 -12.68 -12.81
CA SER A 43 -5.81 -12.23 -14.19
C SER A 43 -5.38 -10.76 -14.27
N ARG A 44 -5.88 -9.93 -13.34
CA ARG A 44 -5.46 -8.53 -13.17
C ARG A 44 -4.54 -8.42 -11.96
N HIS A 45 -3.31 -8.90 -12.13
CA HIS A 45 -2.37 -9.10 -11.03
C HIS A 45 -2.05 -7.79 -10.27
N ASP A 46 -1.70 -6.72 -10.99
CA ASP A 46 -1.33 -5.43 -10.38
C ASP A 46 -2.49 -4.78 -9.63
N ASP A 47 -3.70 -4.85 -10.18
CA ASP A 47 -4.90 -4.36 -9.50
C ASP A 47 -5.19 -5.17 -8.25
N CYS A 48 -5.05 -6.50 -8.31
CA CYS A 48 -5.22 -7.36 -7.15
C CYS A 48 -4.25 -6.98 -6.04
N LEU A 49 -2.95 -6.85 -6.35
CA LEU A 49 -1.94 -6.46 -5.37
C LEU A 49 -2.24 -5.10 -4.74
N LYS A 50 -2.62 -4.11 -5.56
CA LYS A 50 -2.99 -2.78 -5.09
C LYS A 50 -4.16 -2.82 -4.10
N TYR A 51 -5.27 -3.46 -4.47
CA TYR A 51 -6.45 -3.50 -3.60
C TYR A 51 -6.24 -4.40 -2.39
N CYS A 52 -5.53 -5.52 -2.53
CA CYS A 52 -5.15 -6.36 -1.41
C CYS A 52 -4.29 -5.59 -0.40
N GLY A 53 -3.27 -4.86 -0.86
CA GLY A 53 -2.39 -4.06 -0.01
C GLY A 53 -3.15 -2.97 0.75
N ILE A 54 -4.06 -2.24 0.07
CA ILE A 54 -4.93 -1.25 0.73
C ILE A 54 -5.80 -1.91 1.80
N CYS A 55 -6.47 -3.03 1.48
CA CYS A 55 -7.31 -3.72 2.43
C CYS A 55 -6.53 -4.33 3.60
N CYS A 56 -5.34 -4.85 3.33
CA CYS A 56 -4.46 -5.42 4.35
C CYS A 56 -3.90 -4.33 5.28
N ALA A 57 -3.53 -3.16 4.76
CA ALA A 57 -3.09 -2.04 5.59
C ALA A 57 -4.21 -1.54 6.51
N GLU A 58 -5.46 -1.53 6.04
CA GLU A 58 -6.61 -1.10 6.84
C GLU A 58 -7.11 -2.17 7.84
N CYS A 59 -7.04 -3.45 7.47
CA CYS A 59 -7.63 -4.55 8.25
C CYS A 59 -6.62 -5.45 8.96
N HIS A 60 -5.31 -5.29 8.68
CA HIS A 60 -4.21 -6.11 9.17
C HIS A 60 -4.41 -7.63 9.00
N CYS A 61 -5.15 -8.03 7.95
CA CYS A 61 -5.54 -9.41 7.69
C CYS A 61 -5.69 -9.66 6.19
N VAL A 62 -5.24 -10.82 5.71
CA VAL A 62 -5.45 -11.31 4.34
C VAL A 62 -5.94 -12.76 4.42
N PRO A 63 -7.09 -13.09 3.81
CA PRO A 63 -7.62 -14.45 3.78
C PRO A 63 -6.67 -15.47 3.15
N SER A 64 -6.77 -16.71 3.59
CA SER A 64 -6.05 -17.84 2.97
C SER A 64 -6.53 -18.11 1.53
N GLY A 65 -5.72 -18.83 0.76
CA GLY A 65 -6.03 -19.18 -0.64
C GLY A 65 -5.93 -18.00 -1.61
N THR A 66 -6.24 -18.25 -2.89
CA THR A 66 -6.21 -17.24 -3.96
C THR A 66 -7.60 -16.69 -4.31
N ALA A 67 -8.66 -17.22 -3.69
CA ALA A 67 -10.06 -16.82 -3.84
C ALA A 67 -10.86 -17.32 -2.63
N GLY A 68 -12.02 -16.71 -2.33
CA GLY A 68 -12.87 -17.14 -1.21
C GLY A 68 -12.28 -16.85 0.18
N ASN A 69 -12.72 -17.60 1.19
CA ASN A 69 -12.27 -17.58 2.60
C ASN A 69 -12.31 -16.21 3.29
N LYS A 70 -13.11 -15.27 2.76
CA LYS A 70 -13.16 -13.89 3.27
C LYS A 70 -13.69 -13.83 4.71
N ASP A 71 -14.43 -14.84 5.15
CA ASP A 71 -14.90 -15.03 6.52
C ASP A 71 -13.76 -15.12 7.55
N GLU A 72 -12.55 -15.56 7.17
CA GLU A 72 -11.36 -15.53 8.03
C GLU A 72 -10.96 -14.10 8.44
N CYS A 73 -11.26 -13.11 7.60
CA CYS A 73 -10.95 -11.70 7.83
C CYS A 73 -12.22 -10.84 7.66
N PRO A 74 -13.10 -10.73 8.67
CA PRO A 74 -14.37 -10.00 8.57
C PRO A 74 -14.22 -8.56 8.07
N CYS A 75 -13.22 -7.81 8.56
CA CYS A 75 -12.92 -6.46 8.07
C CYS A 75 -12.66 -6.45 6.56
N TYR A 76 -11.80 -7.35 6.07
CA TYR A 76 -11.42 -7.46 4.65
C TYR A 76 -12.62 -7.84 3.78
N ARG A 77 -13.49 -8.74 4.26
CA ARG A 77 -14.74 -9.14 3.60
C ARG A 77 -15.69 -7.96 3.42
N ASP A 78 -15.84 -7.15 4.46
CA ASP A 78 -16.89 -6.14 4.55
C ASP A 78 -16.48 -4.81 3.89
N LYS A 79 -15.23 -4.66 3.44
CA LYS A 79 -14.81 -3.51 2.64
C LYS A 79 -15.52 -3.49 1.31
N THR A 80 -16.25 -2.41 1.08
CA THR A 80 -16.92 -2.15 -0.20
C THR A 80 -16.58 -0.79 -0.77
N THR A 81 -16.75 -0.67 -2.08
CA THR A 81 -16.77 0.61 -2.81
C THR A 81 -18.21 0.94 -3.21
N GLY A 82 -18.53 2.23 -3.25
CA GLY A 82 -19.86 2.74 -3.57
C GLY A 82 -20.90 2.51 -2.47
N GLU A 83 -22.11 3.03 -2.72
CA GLU A 83 -23.24 3.00 -1.78
C GLU A 83 -24.50 2.46 -2.47
N GLY A 84 -25.44 1.95 -1.65
CA GLY A 84 -26.72 1.41 -2.11
C GLY A 84 -26.58 0.36 -3.24
N PRO A 85 -27.26 0.54 -4.38
CA PRO A 85 -27.24 -0.44 -5.48
C PRO A 85 -25.89 -0.55 -6.19
N ARG A 86 -24.94 0.37 -5.94
CA ARG A 86 -23.60 0.32 -6.52
C ARG A 86 -22.55 -0.29 -5.59
N LYS A 87 -22.97 -0.82 -4.44
CA LYS A 87 -22.07 -1.44 -3.47
C LYS A 87 -21.39 -2.68 -4.08
N ARG A 88 -20.05 -2.68 -4.13
CA ARG A 88 -19.23 -3.80 -4.63
C ARG A 88 -18.10 -4.11 -3.65
N SER A 89 -17.64 -5.37 -3.60
CA SER A 89 -16.46 -5.75 -2.81
C SER A 89 -15.24 -4.93 -3.27
N LYS A 90 -14.55 -4.29 -2.33
CA LYS A 90 -13.30 -3.54 -2.60
C LYS A 90 -12.10 -4.49 -2.69
N CYS A 91 -12.06 -5.49 -1.82
CA CYS A 91 -10.90 -6.36 -1.68
C CYS A 91 -11.03 -7.62 -2.55
N PRO A 92 -9.91 -8.13 -3.13
CA PRO A 92 -9.89 -9.36 -3.91
C PRO A 92 -10.21 -10.62 -3.09
#